data_AF-A0A5E3WIE3-F1
#
_entry.id   AF-A0A5E3WIE3-F1
#
_cell.length_a   1.000
_cell.length_b   1.000
_cell.length_c   1.000
_cell.angle_alpha   90.00
_cell.angle_beta   90.00
_cell.angle_gamma   90.00
#
_symmetry.space_group_name_H-M   'P 1'
#
loop_
_entity.id
_entity.type
_entity.pdbx_description
1 polymer ?
#
loop_
_entity_poly.entity_id
_entity_poly.type
_entity_poly.pdbx_seq_one_letter_code
_entity_poly.pdbx_strand_id
1 'polypeptide(L)'
;MTQSPPVQSEASVEPVIKPLTQRQERRLREALEERFMDLVRNSKKRTDESSTMRTLDAYLTTARPLLALILQIPPAGSSASLRTFYLLRYTNDTFTAITGYDPQPDAVAQLKQWLEVLDRGWATVLKRRRWDPIKRDGVGASQECQGVSMTERTRLKSLLLSGTEALAIWLERTRRAQAQEFADAAEDTGLVEDTGEEQIRLDAFDDIFSCTLDELGERGNEMPKMTGLVEPEMLLQSELEGEGDMLAFDDVDEE
;
A
#
# COMPACT_ATOMS: atom_id res chain seq x y z
N MET A 1 -15.98 -10.42 58.41
CA MET A 1 -15.04 -9.57 57.65
C MET A 1 -13.92 -10.47 57.15
N THR A 2 -14.09 -11.06 55.98
CA THR A 2 -13.13 -11.95 55.33
C THR A 2 -12.26 -11.12 54.40
N GLN A 3 -11.02 -10.86 54.81
CA GLN A 3 -10.01 -10.21 53.95
C GLN A 3 -9.52 -11.22 52.91
N SER A 4 -9.81 -10.95 51.64
CA SER A 4 -9.19 -11.65 50.51
C SER A 4 -7.69 -11.31 50.47
N PRO A 5 -6.80 -12.30 50.22
CA PRO A 5 -5.38 -12.04 50.10
C PRO A 5 -5.07 -11.26 48.80
N PRO A 6 -4.01 -10.45 48.78
CA PRO A 6 -3.61 -9.71 47.60
C PRO A 6 -3.08 -10.69 46.54
N VAL A 7 -3.72 -10.68 45.37
CA VAL A 7 -3.24 -11.37 44.17
C VAL A 7 -1.89 -10.75 43.82
N GLN A 8 -0.81 -11.49 44.10
CA GLN A 8 0.52 -11.13 43.64
C GLN A 8 0.53 -11.25 42.12
N SER A 9 0.45 -10.10 41.45
CA SER A 9 0.63 -9.99 40.02
C SER A 9 2.06 -10.44 39.69
N GLU A 10 2.23 -11.70 39.30
CA GLU A 10 3.48 -12.21 38.77
C GLU A 10 3.90 -11.34 37.58
N ALA A 11 4.88 -10.47 37.81
CA ALA A 11 5.47 -9.63 36.79
C ALA A 11 6.11 -10.55 35.74
N SER A 12 5.37 -10.81 34.67
CA SER A 12 5.84 -11.59 33.53
C SER A 12 7.00 -10.82 32.89
N VAL A 13 8.23 -11.24 33.20
CA VAL A 13 9.44 -10.67 32.60
C VAL A 13 9.40 -10.95 31.11
N GLU A 14 9.16 -9.93 30.29
CA GLU A 14 9.19 -10.10 28.84
C GLU A 14 10.59 -10.52 28.37
N PRO A 15 10.69 -11.51 27.47
CA PRO A 15 11.98 -11.99 27.01
C PRO A 15 12.73 -10.89 26.24
N VAL A 16 14.02 -10.71 26.57
CA VAL A 16 14.90 -9.76 25.88
C VAL A 16 15.06 -10.17 24.43
N ILE A 17 14.66 -9.29 23.50
CA ILE A 17 14.80 -9.50 22.07
C ILE A 17 16.29 -9.41 21.71
N LYS A 18 16.82 -10.45 21.07
CA LYS A 18 18.22 -10.51 20.65
C LYS A 18 18.35 -10.11 19.18
N PRO A 19 19.38 -9.33 18.80
CA PRO A 19 19.66 -9.05 17.40
C PRO A 19 20.06 -10.33 16.66
N LEU A 20 19.93 -10.31 15.33
CA LEU A 20 20.42 -11.39 14.49
C LEU A 20 21.95 -11.43 14.51
N THR A 21 22.51 -12.62 14.43
CA THR A 21 23.95 -12.78 14.19
C THR A 21 24.31 -12.34 12.78
N GLN A 22 25.55 -11.91 12.54
CA GLN A 22 26.01 -11.48 11.21
C GLN A 22 25.76 -12.54 10.12
N ARG A 23 25.92 -13.83 10.45
CA ARG A 23 25.64 -14.94 9.53
C ARG A 23 24.14 -15.04 9.19
N GLN A 24 23.26 -14.82 10.17
CA GLN A 24 21.82 -14.80 9.95
C GLN A 24 21.40 -13.58 9.13
N GLU A 25 21.94 -12.39 9.43
CA GLU A 25 21.66 -11.17 8.65
C GLU A 25 22.08 -11.32 7.19
N ARG A 26 23.26 -11.90 6.93
CA ARG A 26 23.73 -12.15 5.55
C ARG A 26 22.78 -13.06 4.79
N ARG A 27 22.40 -14.21 5.37
CA ARG A 27 21.46 -15.15 4.77
C ARG A 27 20.08 -14.54 4.55
N LEU A 28 19.62 -13.74 5.50
CA LEU A 28 18.35 -13.04 5.39
C LEU A 28 18.37 -12.02 4.25
N ARG A 29 19.44 -11.22 4.12
CA ARG A 29 19.61 -10.30 2.99
C ARG A 29 19.57 -11.05 1.66
N GLU A 30 20.35 -12.11 1.51
CA GLU A 30 20.37 -12.95 0.29
C GLU A 30 18.94 -13.42 -0.08
N ALA A 31 18.22 -13.98 0.89
CA ALA A 31 16.85 -14.46 0.68
C ALA A 31 15.83 -13.34 0.39
N LEU A 32 15.98 -12.16 1.00
CA LEU A 32 15.14 -11.00 0.73
C LEU A 32 15.40 -10.44 -0.67
N GLU A 33 16.66 -10.27 -1.06
CA GLU A 33 17.03 -9.76 -2.38
C GLU A 33 16.51 -10.65 -3.50
N GLU A 34 16.63 -11.98 -3.36
CA GLU A 34 16.08 -12.94 -4.31
C GLU A 34 14.56 -12.75 -4.47
N ARG A 35 13.82 -12.68 -3.37
CA ARG A 35 12.36 -12.47 -3.39
C ARG A 35 11.96 -11.12 -3.96
N PHE A 36 12.71 -10.05 -3.68
CA PHE A 36 12.47 -8.73 -4.28
C PHE A 36 12.70 -8.77 -5.79
N MET A 37 13.78 -9.39 -6.25
CA MET A 37 14.06 -9.53 -7.68
C MET A 37 12.94 -10.29 -8.38
N ASP A 38 12.48 -11.39 -7.81
CA ASP A 38 11.37 -12.18 -8.37
C ASP A 38 10.07 -11.36 -8.42
N LEU A 39 9.74 -10.65 -7.35
CA LEU A 39 8.53 -9.83 -7.27
C LEU A 39 8.55 -8.69 -8.31
N VAL A 40 9.68 -7.98 -8.43
CA VAL A 40 9.85 -6.88 -9.40
C VAL A 40 9.86 -7.41 -10.83
N ARG A 41 10.53 -8.54 -11.09
CA ARG A 41 10.59 -9.15 -12.42
C ARG A 41 9.20 -9.60 -12.89
N ASN A 42 8.44 -10.30 -12.05
CA ASN A 42 7.13 -10.81 -12.42
C ASN A 42 6.09 -9.68 -12.57
N SER A 43 6.13 -8.66 -11.71
CA SER A 43 5.24 -7.48 -11.85
C SER A 43 5.53 -6.68 -13.11
N LYS A 44 6.79 -6.52 -13.52
CA LYS A 44 7.13 -5.91 -14.82
C LYS A 44 6.64 -6.74 -16.01
N LYS A 45 6.52 -8.05 -15.86
CA LYS A 45 6.03 -8.98 -16.88
C LYS A 45 4.54 -9.30 -16.77
N ARG A 46 3.75 -8.56 -15.98
CA ARG A 46 2.33 -8.87 -15.72
C ARG A 46 1.44 -9.00 -16.97
N THR A 47 1.82 -8.43 -18.10
CA THR A 47 1.11 -8.57 -19.38
C THR A 47 1.53 -9.81 -20.19
N ASP A 48 2.67 -10.42 -19.85
CA ASP A 48 3.19 -11.62 -20.49
C ASP A 48 2.43 -12.86 -19.97
N GLU A 49 1.99 -13.73 -20.88
CA GLU A 49 1.28 -14.97 -20.55
C GLU A 49 2.12 -15.91 -19.66
N SER A 50 3.45 -15.81 -19.73
CA SER A 50 4.38 -16.58 -18.90
C SER A 50 4.51 -16.05 -17.48
N SER A 51 3.96 -14.88 -17.15
CA SER A 51 4.02 -14.32 -15.80
C SER A 51 3.07 -15.03 -14.85
N THR A 52 3.54 -15.30 -13.65
CA THR A 52 2.74 -15.87 -12.55
C THR A 52 1.96 -14.82 -11.76
N MET A 53 2.23 -13.53 -12.01
CA MET A 53 1.63 -12.39 -11.29
C MET A 53 0.95 -11.44 -12.27
N ARG A 54 -0.01 -11.95 -13.05
CA ARG A 54 -0.78 -11.17 -14.02
C ARG A 54 -1.88 -10.32 -13.37
N THR A 55 -2.41 -10.77 -12.24
CA THR A 55 -3.46 -10.08 -11.49
C THR A 55 -2.90 -9.43 -10.22
N LEU A 56 -3.60 -8.40 -9.73
CA LEU A 56 -3.27 -7.75 -8.46
C LEU A 56 -3.35 -8.74 -7.29
N ASP A 57 -4.35 -9.64 -7.28
CA ASP A 57 -4.48 -10.71 -6.29
C ASP A 57 -3.24 -11.60 -6.23
N ALA A 58 -2.77 -12.11 -7.37
CA ALA A 58 -1.60 -12.98 -7.44
C ALA A 58 -0.33 -12.26 -6.96
N TYR A 59 -0.20 -10.97 -7.29
CA TYR A 59 0.87 -10.11 -6.80
C TYR A 59 0.81 -9.95 -5.28
N LEU A 60 -0.34 -9.54 -4.72
CA LEU A 60 -0.51 -9.33 -3.28
C LEU A 60 -0.28 -10.64 -2.50
N THR A 61 -0.80 -11.76 -3.00
CA THR A 61 -0.58 -13.09 -2.43
C THR A 61 0.91 -13.42 -2.34
N THR A 62 1.68 -13.11 -3.38
CA THR A 62 3.13 -13.35 -3.37
C THR A 62 3.90 -12.32 -2.52
N ALA A 63 3.44 -11.08 -2.47
CA ALA A 63 4.07 -10.01 -1.71
C ALA A 63 3.87 -10.18 -0.19
N ARG A 64 2.76 -10.80 0.27
CA ARG A 64 2.41 -10.98 1.69
C ARG A 64 3.50 -11.72 2.50
N PRO A 65 4.02 -12.89 2.08
CA PRO A 65 5.10 -13.57 2.79
C PRO A 65 6.37 -12.72 2.94
N LEU A 66 6.67 -11.88 1.93
CA LEU A 66 7.83 -10.99 1.98
C LEU A 66 7.65 -9.91 3.06
N LEU A 67 6.48 -9.26 3.12
CA LEU A 67 6.15 -8.32 4.21
C LEU A 67 6.24 -9.00 5.58
N ALA A 68 5.64 -10.18 5.72
CA ALA A 68 5.65 -10.93 6.97
C ALA A 68 7.08 -11.29 7.42
N LEU A 69 7.97 -11.60 6.48
CA LEU A 69 9.38 -11.87 6.78
C LEU A 69 10.11 -10.60 7.23
N ILE A 70 9.90 -9.47 6.55
CA ILE A 70 10.49 -8.17 6.92
C ILE A 70 10.02 -7.73 8.32
N LEU A 71 8.73 -7.86 8.62
CA LEU A 71 8.18 -7.46 9.92
C LEU A 71 8.66 -8.34 11.09
N GLN A 72 9.07 -9.58 10.82
CA GLN A 72 9.65 -10.47 11.81
C GLN A 72 11.14 -10.21 12.11
N ILE A 73 11.79 -9.29 11.39
CA ILE A 73 13.16 -8.90 11.71
C ILE A 73 13.20 -8.28 13.13
N PRO A 74 14.11 -8.72 14.01
CA PRO A 74 14.16 -8.22 15.39
C PRO A 74 14.35 -6.69 15.44
N PRO A 75 13.59 -5.95 16.27
CA PRO A 75 13.79 -4.52 16.52
C PRO A 75 15.00 -4.26 17.46
N ALA A 76 16.13 -4.93 17.24
CA ALA A 76 17.30 -4.88 18.10
C ALA A 76 18.60 -4.65 17.30
N GLY A 77 19.50 -3.80 17.80
CA GLY A 77 20.83 -3.56 17.23
C GLY A 77 20.80 -3.20 15.73
N SER A 78 21.73 -3.77 14.94
CA SER A 78 21.80 -3.59 13.48
C SER A 78 20.58 -4.14 12.74
N SER A 79 19.89 -5.13 13.31
CA SER A 79 18.72 -5.76 12.69
C SER A 79 17.54 -4.78 12.63
N ALA A 80 17.45 -3.82 13.55
CA ALA A 80 16.43 -2.77 13.51
C ALA A 80 16.57 -1.90 12.24
N SER A 81 17.79 -1.45 11.92
CA SER A 81 18.06 -0.70 10.70
C SER A 81 17.80 -1.52 9.43
N LEU A 82 18.12 -2.82 9.47
CA LEU A 82 17.83 -3.75 8.37
C LEU A 82 16.32 -3.84 8.10
N ARG A 83 15.51 -3.94 9.16
CA ARG A 83 14.05 -3.96 9.09
C ARG A 83 13.51 -2.71 8.43
N THR A 84 13.95 -1.54 8.90
CA THR A 84 13.52 -0.24 8.34
C THR A 84 13.89 -0.12 6.87
N PHE A 85 15.13 -0.46 6.50
CA PHE A 85 15.60 -0.39 5.12
C PHE A 85 14.74 -1.22 4.17
N TYR A 86 14.48 -2.49 4.50
CA TYR A 86 13.70 -3.36 3.64
C TYR A 86 12.22 -2.99 3.62
N LEU A 87 11.66 -2.49 4.72
CA LEU A 87 10.27 -2.06 4.74
C LEU A 87 10.06 -0.78 3.91
N LEU A 88 11.01 0.16 3.92
CA LEU A 88 11.00 1.33 3.02
C LEU A 88 10.99 0.90 1.55
N ARG A 89 11.91 -0.01 1.18
CA ARG A 89 11.98 -0.55 -0.18
C ARG A 89 10.70 -1.27 -0.57
N TYR A 90 10.20 -2.15 0.30
CA TYR A 90 8.96 -2.88 0.09
C TYR A 90 7.77 -1.95 -0.19
N THR A 91 7.63 -0.90 0.61
CA THR A 91 6.56 0.10 0.45
C THR A 91 6.65 0.79 -0.91
N ASN A 92 7.84 1.26 -1.29
CA ASN A 92 8.07 1.91 -2.57
C ASN A 92 7.77 0.98 -3.77
N ASP A 93 8.35 -0.21 -3.77
CA ASP A 93 8.25 -1.16 -4.87
C ASP A 93 6.80 -1.64 -5.03
N THR A 94 6.07 -1.79 -3.92
CA THR A 94 4.68 -2.24 -3.94
C THR A 94 3.73 -1.16 -4.48
N PHE A 95 3.83 0.09 -4.02
CA PHE A 95 3.01 1.17 -4.59
C PHE A 95 3.24 1.35 -6.08
N THR A 96 4.50 1.26 -6.52
CA THR A 96 4.85 1.34 -7.95
C THR A 96 4.26 0.17 -8.75
N ALA A 97 4.21 -1.03 -8.18
CA ALA A 97 3.69 -2.21 -8.86
C ALA A 97 2.15 -2.21 -8.93
N ILE A 98 1.46 -1.87 -7.83
CA ILE A 98 -0.01 -1.94 -7.71
C ILE A 98 -0.69 -1.16 -8.83
N THR A 99 -0.27 0.08 -9.08
CA THR A 99 -0.88 0.96 -10.08
C THR A 99 -0.71 0.47 -11.52
N GLY A 100 0.13 -0.54 -11.73
CA GLY A 100 0.28 -1.20 -13.02
C GLY A 100 -0.75 -2.30 -13.30
N TYR A 101 -1.50 -2.74 -12.29
CA TYR A 101 -2.47 -3.82 -12.43
C TYR A 101 -3.86 -3.32 -12.81
N ASP A 102 -4.62 -4.22 -13.43
CA ASP A 102 -6.04 -4.01 -13.68
C ASP A 102 -6.83 -4.15 -12.36
N PRO A 103 -7.62 -3.12 -11.98
CA PRO A 103 -8.32 -3.03 -10.71
C PRO A 103 -9.65 -3.80 -10.70
N GLN A 104 -9.59 -5.08 -10.33
CA GLN A 104 -10.77 -5.90 -10.12
C GLN A 104 -11.39 -5.65 -8.73
N PRO A 105 -12.73 -5.58 -8.55
CA PRO A 105 -13.38 -5.27 -7.27
C PRO A 105 -12.88 -6.10 -6.09
N ASP A 106 -12.82 -7.43 -6.26
CA ASP A 106 -12.27 -8.36 -5.27
C ASP A 106 -10.84 -8.03 -4.86
N ALA A 107 -10.01 -7.64 -5.84
CA ALA A 107 -8.62 -7.31 -5.61
C ALA A 107 -8.46 -5.99 -4.84
N VAL A 108 -9.40 -5.05 -4.99
CA VAL A 108 -9.43 -3.78 -4.24
C VAL A 108 -9.70 -4.03 -2.76
N ALA A 109 -10.66 -4.91 -2.42
CA ALA A 109 -10.91 -5.30 -1.04
C ALA A 109 -9.67 -5.95 -0.39
N GLN A 110 -8.99 -6.81 -1.14
CA GLN A 110 -7.75 -7.43 -0.68
C GLN A 110 -6.59 -6.45 -0.52
N LEU A 111 -6.49 -5.47 -1.42
CA LEU A 111 -5.53 -4.38 -1.35
C LEU A 111 -5.73 -3.55 -0.07
N LYS A 112 -6.97 -3.18 0.25
CA LYS A 112 -7.29 -2.46 1.49
C LYS A 112 -6.81 -3.23 2.72
N GLN A 113 -7.16 -4.50 2.83
CA GLN A 113 -6.72 -5.35 3.95
C GLN A 113 -5.19 -5.46 4.02
N TRP A 114 -4.52 -5.49 2.86
CA TRP A 114 -3.06 -5.50 2.80
C TRP A 114 -2.47 -4.17 3.28
N LEU A 115 -3.03 -3.03 2.87
CA LEU A 115 -2.59 -1.69 3.28
C LEU A 115 -2.75 -1.47 4.78
N GLU A 116 -3.82 -1.97 5.39
CA GLU A 116 -4.01 -1.94 6.85
C GLU A 116 -2.93 -2.73 7.61
N VAL A 117 -2.48 -3.87 7.05
CA VAL A 117 -1.37 -4.64 7.63
C VAL A 117 -0.05 -3.90 7.47
N LEU A 118 0.17 -3.25 6.33
CA LEU A 118 1.36 -2.43 6.10
C LEU A 118 1.39 -1.24 7.07
N ASP A 119 0.26 -0.57 7.29
CA ASP A 119 0.11 0.53 8.25
C ASP A 119 0.46 0.10 9.68
N ARG A 120 -0.20 -0.97 10.18
CA ARG A 120 0.14 -1.53 11.50
C ARG A 120 1.60 -1.97 11.59
N GLY A 121 2.14 -2.52 10.50
CA GLY A 121 3.54 -2.92 10.39
C GLY A 121 4.49 -1.74 10.56
N TRP A 122 4.22 -0.62 9.90
CA TRP A 122 4.98 0.62 10.02
C TRP A 122 4.87 1.24 11.42
N ALA A 123 3.65 1.36 11.96
CA ALA A 123 3.43 1.83 13.33
C ALA A 123 4.21 0.97 14.35
N THR A 124 4.27 -0.34 14.14
CA THR A 124 5.08 -1.27 14.96
C THR A 124 6.57 -0.98 14.87
N VAL A 125 7.09 -0.73 13.65
CA VAL A 125 8.50 -0.39 13.43
C VAL A 125 8.86 0.94 14.08
N LEU A 126 8.03 1.96 13.91
CA LEU A 126 8.23 3.28 14.50
C LEU A 126 8.25 3.22 16.04
N LYS A 127 7.38 2.38 16.63
CA LYS A 127 7.34 2.09 18.08
C LYS A 127 8.47 1.18 18.57
N ARG A 128 9.31 0.65 17.68
CA ARG A 128 10.39 -0.31 17.99
C ARG A 128 9.88 -1.57 18.70
N ARG A 129 8.70 -2.04 18.29
CA ARG A 129 8.06 -3.25 18.85
C ARG A 129 8.31 -4.47 17.97
N ARG A 130 8.20 -5.65 18.56
CA ARG A 130 8.19 -6.91 17.80
C ARG A 130 6.84 -7.07 17.13
N TRP A 131 6.84 -7.69 15.95
CA TRP A 131 5.61 -8.00 15.23
C TRP A 131 5.07 -9.37 15.67
N ASP A 132 3.78 -9.45 15.95
CA ASP A 132 3.05 -10.70 16.13
C ASP A 132 2.39 -11.09 14.80
N PRO A 133 2.82 -12.19 14.14
CA PRO A 133 2.26 -12.59 12.85
C PRO A 133 0.81 -13.10 12.93
N ILE A 134 0.36 -13.53 14.11
CA ILE A 134 -1.00 -14.04 14.32
C ILE A 134 -1.95 -12.87 14.52
N LYS A 135 -1.62 -11.96 15.45
CA LYS A 135 -2.44 -10.77 15.72
C LYS A 135 -2.31 -9.69 14.65
N ARG A 136 -1.24 -9.74 13.85
CA ARG A 136 -0.86 -8.71 12.87
C ARG A 136 -0.72 -7.34 13.51
N ASP A 137 -0.04 -7.31 14.66
CA ASP A 137 0.14 -6.10 15.46
C ASP A 137 1.49 -6.11 16.23
N GLY A 138 1.87 -4.96 16.76
CA GLY A 138 3.08 -4.76 17.54
C GLY A 138 2.89 -5.16 19.00
N VAL A 139 3.64 -6.17 19.46
CA VAL A 139 3.58 -6.67 20.84
C VAL A 139 4.84 -6.34 21.64
N GLY A 140 4.69 -6.27 22.96
CA GLY A 140 5.77 -6.01 23.92
C GLY A 140 6.20 -4.54 24.06
N ALA A 141 7.09 -4.32 25.02
CA ALA A 141 7.66 -3.01 25.32
C ALA A 141 8.56 -2.50 24.17
N SER A 142 8.65 -1.16 24.04
CA SER A 142 9.59 -0.52 23.12
C SER A 142 11.01 -0.81 23.58
N GLN A 143 11.89 -1.22 22.66
CA GLN A 143 13.30 -1.43 22.99
C GLN A 143 14.11 -0.13 22.98
N GLU A 144 15.08 -0.06 23.89
CA GLU A 144 16.13 0.96 23.92
C GLU A 144 17.15 0.75 22.78
N CYS A 145 16.69 0.77 21.53
CA CYS A 145 17.54 0.79 20.34
C CYS A 145 17.38 2.11 19.62
N GLN A 146 18.36 2.48 18.79
CA GLN A 146 18.20 3.64 17.90
C GLN A 146 16.97 3.40 17.01
N GLY A 147 16.03 4.34 17.05
CA GLY A 147 14.83 4.27 16.24
C GLY A 147 15.08 4.64 14.79
N VAL A 148 13.99 4.66 14.02
CA VAL A 148 13.98 5.20 12.66
C VAL A 148 14.51 6.64 12.69
N SER A 149 15.53 6.92 11.89
CA SER A 149 16.16 8.23 11.79
C SER A 149 15.20 9.27 11.21
N MET A 150 15.45 10.56 11.44
CA MET A 150 14.61 11.64 10.89
C MET A 150 14.56 11.60 9.35
N THR A 151 15.69 11.26 8.71
CA THR A 151 15.77 11.10 7.26
C THR A 151 14.88 9.95 6.76
N GLU A 152 14.89 8.81 7.45
CA GLU A 152 14.02 7.67 7.11
C GLU A 152 12.54 8.00 7.37
N ARG A 153 12.21 8.73 8.45
CA ARG A 153 10.85 9.19 8.72
C ARG A 153 10.34 10.14 7.63
N THR A 154 11.19 11.08 7.20
CA THR A 154 10.88 12.01 6.10
C THR A 154 10.66 11.24 4.81
N ARG A 155 11.54 10.28 4.49
CA ARG A 155 11.41 9.42 3.31
C ARG A 155 10.13 8.57 3.35
N LEU A 156 9.81 7.97 4.50
CA LEU A 156 8.56 7.23 4.68
C LEU A 156 7.36 8.14 4.41
N LYS A 157 7.32 9.34 5.00
CA LYS A 157 6.26 10.31 4.79
C LYS A 157 6.06 10.61 3.30
N SER A 158 7.15 10.96 2.59
CA SER A 158 7.08 11.23 1.16
C SER A 158 6.54 10.04 0.36
N LEU A 159 6.99 8.82 0.68
CA LEU A 159 6.52 7.60 0.01
C LEU A 159 5.03 7.33 0.24
N LEU A 160 4.54 7.54 1.46
CA LEU A 160 3.12 7.33 1.79
C LEU A 160 2.25 8.37 1.08
N LEU A 161 2.65 9.65 1.08
CA LEU A 161 1.89 10.70 0.40
C LEU A 161 1.84 10.47 -1.11
N SER A 162 2.99 10.26 -1.77
CA SER A 162 3.01 10.01 -3.22
C SER A 162 2.33 8.69 -3.59
N GLY A 163 2.46 7.67 -2.74
CA GLY A 163 1.86 6.36 -2.96
C GLY A 163 0.33 6.39 -2.83
N THR A 164 -0.19 7.10 -1.82
CA THR A 164 -1.65 7.27 -1.63
C THR A 164 -2.27 8.12 -2.73
N GLU A 165 -1.60 9.18 -3.17
CA GLU A 165 -2.03 9.98 -4.33
C GLU A 165 -2.09 9.13 -5.61
N ALA A 166 -1.03 8.36 -5.90
CA ALA A 166 -1.02 7.47 -7.07
C ALA A 166 -2.10 6.39 -6.99
N LEU A 167 -2.37 5.86 -5.79
CA LEU A 167 -3.48 4.91 -5.56
C LEU A 167 -4.84 5.56 -5.77
N ALA A 168 -5.06 6.78 -5.29
CA ALA A 168 -6.32 7.50 -5.47
C ALA A 168 -6.63 7.71 -6.97
N ILE A 169 -5.64 8.16 -7.74
CA ILE A 169 -5.76 8.32 -9.20
C ILE A 169 -6.07 6.97 -9.87
N TRP A 170 -5.38 5.90 -9.46
CA TRP A 170 -5.60 4.56 -10.01
C TRP A 170 -7.00 4.02 -9.70
N LEU A 171 -7.48 4.17 -8.46
CA LEU A 171 -8.84 3.77 -8.06
C LEU A 171 -9.92 4.58 -8.79
N GLU A 172 -9.71 5.88 -8.99
CA GLU A 172 -10.67 6.72 -9.72
C GLU A 172 -10.78 6.31 -11.18
N ARG A 173 -9.65 6.02 -11.85
CA ARG A 173 -9.67 5.48 -13.21
C ARG A 173 -10.45 4.18 -13.29
N THR A 174 -10.32 3.33 -12.27
CA THR A 174 -11.11 2.11 -12.16
C THR A 174 -12.60 2.40 -12.13
N ARG A 175 -13.00 3.27 -11.20
CA ARG A 175 -14.40 3.59 -10.94
C ARG A 175 -15.09 4.10 -12.21
N ARG A 176 -14.38 4.91 -13.01
CA ARG A 176 -14.87 5.40 -14.30
C ARG A 176 -14.98 4.31 -15.35
N ALA A 177 -13.97 3.45 -15.49
CA ALA A 177 -14.01 2.34 -16.43
C ALA A 177 -15.20 1.43 -16.15
N GLN A 178 -15.42 1.07 -14.87
CA GLN A 178 -16.59 0.30 -14.46
C GLN A 178 -17.90 1.03 -14.75
N ALA A 179 -18.01 2.31 -14.42
CA ALA A 179 -19.22 3.09 -14.69
C ALA A 179 -19.56 3.14 -16.18
N GLN A 180 -18.54 3.23 -17.05
CA GLN A 180 -18.73 3.19 -18.50
C GLN A 180 -19.21 1.80 -18.96
N GLU A 181 -18.57 0.72 -18.51
CA GLU A 181 -19.00 -0.65 -18.85
C GLU A 181 -20.45 -0.92 -18.44
N PHE A 182 -20.87 -0.43 -17.28
CA PHE A 182 -22.27 -0.51 -16.84
C PHE A 182 -23.21 0.32 -17.71
N ALA A 183 -22.81 1.52 -18.12
CA ALA A 183 -23.62 2.35 -19.01
C ALA A 183 -23.83 1.68 -20.38
N ASP A 184 -22.77 1.13 -20.95
CA ASP A 184 -22.80 0.42 -22.24
C ASP A 184 -23.68 -0.84 -22.14
N ALA A 185 -23.58 -1.61 -21.05
CA ALA A 185 -24.39 -2.80 -20.82
C ALA A 185 -25.89 -2.49 -20.61
N ALA A 186 -26.20 -1.37 -19.95
CA ALA A 186 -27.58 -0.91 -19.74
C ALA A 186 -28.24 -0.47 -21.05
N GLU A 187 -27.47 0.13 -21.98
CA GLU A 187 -27.96 0.50 -23.31
C GLU A 187 -28.32 -0.75 -24.15
N ASP A 188 -27.50 -1.80 -24.11
CA ASP A 188 -27.72 -3.03 -24.88
C ASP A 188 -28.89 -3.87 -24.34
N THR A 189 -29.02 -3.96 -23.01
CA THR A 189 -30.03 -4.82 -22.37
C THR A 189 -31.37 -4.13 -22.13
N GLY A 190 -31.42 -2.79 -22.13
CA GLY A 190 -32.62 -1.99 -21.86
C GLY A 190 -33.18 -2.18 -20.43
N LEU A 191 -32.44 -2.87 -19.56
CA LEU A 191 -32.78 -3.12 -18.17
C LEU A 191 -31.78 -2.38 -17.30
N VAL A 192 -32.24 -1.32 -16.65
CA VAL A 192 -31.54 -0.72 -15.51
C VAL A 192 -31.74 -1.67 -14.33
N GLU A 193 -30.97 -2.77 -14.31
CA GLU A 193 -30.88 -3.56 -13.08
C GLU A 193 -30.22 -2.71 -12.00
N ASP A 194 -30.80 -2.74 -10.80
CA ASP A 194 -30.33 -2.04 -9.61
C ASP A 194 -29.07 -2.76 -9.07
N THR A 195 -27.98 -2.73 -9.85
CA THR A 195 -26.66 -3.28 -9.50
C THR A 195 -25.94 -2.32 -8.55
N GLY A 196 -26.54 -2.08 -7.38
CA GLY A 196 -26.11 -1.08 -6.41
C GLY A 196 -24.98 -1.50 -5.45
N GLU A 197 -24.44 -2.72 -5.52
CA GLU A 197 -23.74 -3.28 -4.34
C GLU A 197 -22.21 -3.40 -4.42
N GLU A 198 -21.55 -3.23 -5.57
CA GLU A 198 -20.10 -3.47 -5.65
C GLU A 198 -19.27 -2.34 -6.30
N GLN A 199 -19.76 -1.10 -6.20
CA GLN A 199 -18.96 0.03 -6.65
C GLN A 199 -17.77 0.27 -5.71
N ILE A 200 -16.59 0.48 -6.30
CA ILE A 200 -15.38 0.80 -5.54
C ILE A 200 -15.56 2.12 -4.78
N ARG A 201 -15.63 1.99 -3.47
CA ARG A 201 -15.83 3.07 -2.51
C ARG A 201 -14.49 3.70 -2.12
N LEU A 202 -14.18 4.86 -2.69
CA LEU A 202 -12.94 5.62 -2.42
C LEU A 202 -12.82 6.04 -0.94
N ASP A 203 -13.96 6.32 -0.30
CA ASP A 203 -14.05 6.63 1.14
C ASP A 203 -13.48 5.51 2.03
N ALA A 204 -13.47 4.26 1.55
CA ALA A 204 -12.88 3.14 2.27
C ALA A 204 -11.35 3.25 2.43
N PHE A 205 -10.69 4.13 1.66
CA PHE A 205 -9.24 4.31 1.69
C PHE A 205 -8.79 5.58 2.44
N ASP A 206 -9.71 6.43 2.89
CA ASP A 206 -9.40 7.72 3.52
C ASP A 206 -8.64 7.57 4.86
N ASP A 207 -8.83 6.46 5.58
CA ASP A 207 -8.17 6.19 6.87
C ASP A 207 -6.86 5.40 6.76
N ILE A 208 -6.40 5.11 5.55
CA ILE A 208 -5.20 4.31 5.32
C ILE A 208 -3.95 5.09 5.77
N PHE A 209 -3.07 4.40 6.49
CA PHE A 209 -1.88 4.96 7.14
C PHE A 209 -2.12 5.91 8.31
N SER A 210 -3.34 6.00 8.83
CA SER A 210 -3.66 6.80 10.02
C SER A 210 -2.78 6.43 11.22
N CYS A 211 -2.52 5.14 11.48
CA CYS A 211 -1.65 4.72 12.58
C CYS A 211 -0.20 5.17 12.36
N THR A 212 0.32 4.98 11.14
CA THR A 212 1.70 5.36 10.80
C THR A 212 1.91 6.86 10.89
N LEU A 213 0.97 7.66 10.41
CA LEU A 213 1.06 9.12 10.43
C LEU A 213 0.94 9.71 11.84
N ASP A 214 0.08 9.11 12.67
CA ASP A 214 0.02 9.42 14.10
C ASP A 214 1.40 9.27 14.75
N GLU A 215 2.11 8.17 14.46
CA GLU A 215 3.46 7.92 14.98
C GLU A 215 4.54 8.79 14.33
N LEU A 216 4.29 9.34 13.14
CA LEU A 216 5.16 10.35 12.53
C LEU A 216 4.95 11.74 13.13
N GLY A 217 3.91 11.95 13.96
CA GLY A 217 3.61 13.21 14.63
C GLY A 217 2.74 14.15 13.80
N GLU A 218 2.04 13.65 12.78
CA GLU A 218 1.18 14.44 11.88
C GLU A 218 -0.29 14.49 12.36
N ARG A 219 -0.53 14.42 13.68
CA ARG A 219 -1.87 14.61 14.24
C ARG A 219 -2.33 16.05 14.02
N GLY A 220 -2.98 16.30 12.88
CA GLY A 220 -3.62 17.58 12.58
C GLY A 220 -3.24 18.21 11.24
N ASN A 221 -2.38 17.58 10.44
CA ASN A 221 -2.15 18.02 9.06
C ASN A 221 -2.98 17.13 8.15
N GLU A 222 -3.93 17.73 7.43
CA GLU A 222 -4.90 17.02 6.58
C GLU A 222 -4.15 16.14 5.58
N MET A 223 -4.22 14.81 5.76
CA MET A 223 -3.97 13.92 4.65
C MET A 223 -4.96 14.31 3.54
N PRO A 224 -4.51 14.41 2.29
CA PRO A 224 -5.44 14.59 1.21
C PRO A 224 -6.39 13.40 1.23
N LYS A 225 -7.68 13.65 1.48
CA LYS A 225 -8.68 12.60 1.37
C LYS A 225 -8.65 12.07 -0.06
N MET A 226 -8.66 10.76 -0.25
CA MET A 226 -8.66 10.20 -1.61
C MET A 226 -9.89 10.67 -2.39
N THR A 227 -10.99 10.93 -1.66
CA THR A 227 -12.22 11.52 -2.18
C THR A 227 -12.08 12.98 -2.63
N GLY A 228 -11.11 13.74 -2.10
CA GLY A 228 -10.91 15.17 -2.39
C GLY A 228 -9.74 15.49 -3.32
N LEU A 229 -8.85 14.53 -3.59
CA LEU A 229 -7.68 14.72 -4.46
C LEU A 229 -8.03 14.86 -5.95
N VAL A 230 -9.21 14.41 -6.35
CA VAL A 230 -9.66 14.48 -7.73
C VAL A 230 -10.59 15.69 -7.88
N GLU A 231 -9.97 16.86 -7.90
CA GLU A 231 -10.47 18.07 -8.57
C GLU A 231 -11.25 17.77 -9.87
N PRO A 232 -12.60 17.82 -9.99
CA PRO A 232 -13.24 17.61 -11.29
C PRO A 232 -12.79 18.61 -12.37
N GLU A 233 -12.22 19.76 -12.01
CA GLU A 233 -11.82 20.80 -12.96
C GLU A 233 -10.54 20.52 -13.75
N MET A 234 -9.59 19.71 -13.26
CA MET A 234 -8.36 19.41 -14.01
C MET A 234 -8.58 18.47 -15.21
N LEU A 235 -9.79 17.93 -15.36
CA LEU A 235 -10.12 16.92 -16.37
C LEU A 235 -10.90 17.49 -17.57
N LEU A 236 -11.47 18.69 -17.45
CA LEU A 236 -12.19 19.35 -18.55
C LEU A 236 -11.26 20.08 -19.52
N GLN A 237 -10.01 20.35 -19.14
CA GLN A 237 -9.07 21.07 -20.01
C GLN A 237 -8.41 20.18 -21.07
N SER A 238 -8.33 18.86 -20.86
CA SER A 238 -7.71 17.94 -21.84
C SER A 238 -8.63 17.56 -23.01
N GLU A 239 -9.94 17.72 -22.90
CA GLU A 239 -10.89 17.42 -23.99
C GLU A 239 -11.19 18.62 -24.89
N LEU A 240 -10.87 19.85 -24.45
CA LEU A 240 -11.19 21.08 -25.19
C LEU A 240 -10.05 21.60 -26.11
N GLU A 241 -8.86 21.01 -26.08
CA GLU A 241 -7.73 21.45 -26.92
C GLU A 241 -7.51 20.59 -28.19
N GLY A 242 -8.40 19.62 -28.48
CA GLY A 242 -8.26 18.69 -29.61
C GLY A 242 -9.06 19.03 -30.89
N GLU A 243 -10.03 19.95 -30.84
CA GLU A 243 -10.85 20.34 -31.99
C GLU A 243 -10.50 21.75 -32.47
N GLY A 244 -9.35 21.87 -33.14
CA GLY A 244 -8.96 23.12 -33.76
C GLY A 244 -8.04 22.88 -34.94
N ASP A 245 -8.57 23.11 -36.14
CA ASP A 245 -7.84 23.38 -37.38
C ASP A 245 -7.53 22.18 -38.31
N MET A 246 -8.59 21.56 -38.84
CA MET A 246 -8.58 21.05 -40.23
C MET A 246 -9.44 21.97 -41.09
N LEU A 247 -8.95 23.18 -41.35
CA LEU A 247 -9.49 24.03 -42.41
C LEU A 247 -8.99 23.54 -43.77
N ALA A 248 -9.98 23.06 -44.55
CA ALA A 248 -10.09 23.02 -46.00
C ALA A 248 -8.84 23.42 -46.82
N PHE A 249 -8.22 22.43 -47.46
CA PHE A 249 -7.56 22.66 -48.74
C PHE A 249 -8.65 22.58 -49.82
N ASP A 250 -9.16 23.77 -50.18
CA ASP A 250 -9.98 23.96 -51.38
C ASP A 250 -9.14 23.66 -52.63
N ASP A 251 -9.81 23.00 -53.56
CA ASP A 251 -9.42 22.75 -54.93
C ASP A 251 -8.90 24.01 -55.64
N VAL A 252 -7.77 23.88 -56.33
CA VAL A 252 -7.42 24.77 -57.44
C VAL A 252 -6.98 23.90 -58.61
N ASP A 253 -7.95 23.57 -59.45
CA ASP A 253 -7.74 23.31 -60.88
C ASP A 253 -7.32 24.63 -61.55
N GLU A 254 -6.29 24.61 -62.40
CA GLU A 254 -6.22 25.47 -63.59
C GLU A 254 -5.14 24.97 -64.59
N GLU A 255 -5.66 24.56 -65.76
CA GLU A 255 -5.13 24.47 -67.15
C GLU A 255 -3.72 23.94 -67.49
#